data_AF-A0A3P6ECZ8-F1
#
_entry.id   AF-A0A3P6ECZ8-F1
#
_cell.length_a   1.000
_cell.length_b   1.000
_cell.length_c   1.000
_cell.angle_alpha   90.00
_cell.angle_beta   90.00
_cell.angle_gamma   90.00
#
_symmetry.space_group_name_H-M   'P 1'
#
loop_
_entity.id
_entity.type
_entity.pdbx_description
1 polymer ?
#
loop_
_entity_poly.entity_id
_entity_poly.type
_entity_poly.pdbx_seq_one_letter_code
_entity_poly.pdbx_strand_id
1 'polypeptide(L)' 'FTGVPDVRHLTFESLCHGRSSQSIAAGLLCFWDSLNFKKYSEFMGITVFFLDEKIL' A
#
# COMPACT_ATOMS: atom_id res chain seq x y z
N PHE A 1 -3.84 -27.78 -3.38
CA PHE A 1 -3.71 -27.61 -4.85
C PHE A 1 -4.90 -26.79 -5.35
N THR A 2 -4.76 -25.47 -5.37
CA THR A 2 -5.69 -24.53 -6.02
C THR A 2 -4.85 -23.72 -6.99
N GLY A 3 -5.14 -23.83 -8.28
CA GLY A 3 -4.32 -23.34 -9.40
C GLY A 3 -4.34 -21.82 -9.60
N VAL A 4 -4.04 -21.06 -8.54
CA VAL A 4 -3.67 -19.65 -8.66
C VAL A 4 -2.15 -19.64 -8.73
N PRO A 5 -1.52 -19.00 -9.73
CA PRO A 5 -0.06 -18.83 -9.72
C PRO A 5 0.31 -18.22 -8.38
N ASP A 6 1.30 -18.81 -7.69
CA ASP A 6 1.80 -18.31 -6.41
C ASP A 6 2.27 -16.87 -6.63
N VAL A 7 1.38 -15.90 -6.34
CA VAL A 7 1.69 -14.49 -6.44
C VAL A 7 2.63 -14.25 -5.28
N ARG A 8 3.93 -14.30 -5.56
CA ARG A 8 4.97 -13.98 -4.57
C ARG A 8 4.66 -12.59 -4.04
N HIS A 9 4.05 -12.54 -2.86
CA HIS A 9 3.69 -11.29 -2.22
C HIS A 9 4.98 -10.59 -1.80
N LEU A 10 5.16 -9.39 -2.34
CA LEU A 10 6.29 -8.53 -2.02
C LEU A 10 6.09 -7.94 -0.63
N THR A 11 7.16 -7.89 0.17
CA THR A 11 7.22 -7.07 1.38
C THR A 11 7.38 -5.60 0.98
N PHE A 12 7.11 -4.67 1.89
CA PHE A 12 7.29 -3.24 1.61
C PHE A 12 8.73 -2.90 1.20
N GLU A 13 9.72 -3.60 1.76
CA GLU A 13 11.14 -3.42 1.44
C GLU A 13 11.47 -3.70 -0.04
N SER A 14 10.70 -4.58 -0.68
CA SER A 14 10.94 -4.97 -2.07
C SER A 14 10.25 -4.05 -3.10
N LEU A 15 9.47 -3.06 -2.65
CA LEU A 15 8.87 -2.06 -3.54
C LEU A 15 9.95 -1.17 -4.15
N CYS A 16 10.05 -1.19 -5.48
CA CYS A 16 11.05 -0.44 -6.23
C CYS A 16 10.46 0.78 -6.93
N HIS A 17 11.06 1.97 -6.77
CA HIS A 17 10.61 3.21 -7.43
C HIS A 17 10.61 3.09 -8.98
N GLY A 18 11.48 2.26 -9.55
CA GLY A 18 11.58 2.05 -11.00
C GLY A 18 10.51 1.14 -11.63
N ARG A 19 9.57 0.60 -10.85
CA ARG A 19 8.48 -0.26 -11.35
C ARG A 19 7.11 0.33 -11.02
N SER A 20 6.35 0.64 -12.07
CA SER A 20 5.01 1.22 -11.93
C SER A 20 3.92 0.21 -11.52
N SER A 21 4.08 -1.07 -11.86
CA SER A 21 3.13 -2.13 -11.52
C SER A 21 3.77 -3.14 -10.58
N GLN A 22 3.30 -3.15 -9.33
CA GLN A 22 3.74 -4.02 -8.24
C GLN A 22 2.53 -4.36 -7.37
N SER A 23 2.55 -5.53 -6.74
CA SER A 23 1.46 -6.01 -5.89
C SER A 23 2.01 -6.51 -4.55
N ILE A 24 1.34 -6.13 -3.47
CA ILE A 24 1.66 -6.55 -2.10
C ILE A 24 0.40 -7.11 -1.45
N ALA A 25 0.57 -8.02 -0.49
CA ALA A 25 -0.47 -8.36 0.47
C ALA A 25 -0.20 -7.57 1.75
N ALA A 26 -1.20 -6.84 2.25
CA ALA A 26 -1.03 -6.05 3.46
C ALA A 26 -2.35 -5.91 4.24
N GLY A 27 -2.24 -5.87 5.56
CA GLY A 27 -3.34 -5.54 6.46
C GLY A 27 -3.48 -4.02 6.63
N LEU A 28 -4.71 -3.51 6.62
CA LEU A 28 -5.01 -2.10 6.89
C LEU A 28 -5.00 -1.83 8.39
N LEU A 29 -4.16 -0.90 8.86
CA LEU A 29 -4.07 -0.54 10.28
C LEU A 29 -4.81 0.75 10.61
N CYS A 30 -4.62 1.81 9.81
CA CYS A 30 -5.21 3.14 10.04
C CYS A 30 -5.61 3.80 8.71
N PHE A 31 -6.71 4.55 8.74
CA PHE A 31 -7.21 5.34 7.61
C PHE A 31 -7.45 6.77 8.06
N TRP A 32 -6.69 7.72 7.51
CA TRP A 32 -6.86 9.16 7.75
C TRP A 32 -7.40 9.82 6.48
N ASP A 33 -8.60 10.38 6.59
CA ASP A 33 -9.15 11.25 5.57
C ASP A 33 -8.67 12.69 5.82
N SER A 34 -7.97 13.29 4.86
CA SER A 34 -7.74 14.74 4.90
C SER A 34 -9.06 15.41 4.54
N LEU A 35 -9.93 15.62 5.53
CA LEU A 35 -11.14 16.42 5.35
C LEU A 35 -10.74 17.84 4.97
N ASN A 36 -10.74 18.08 3.66
CA ASN A 36 -10.71 19.36 2.94
C ASN A 36 -10.02 20.51 3.71
N PHE A 37 -8.70 20.45 3.88
CA PHE A 37 -7.97 21.70 4.09
C PHE A 37 -7.98 22.46 2.76
N LYS A 38 -9.05 23.24 2.54
CA LYS A 38 -9.19 24.13 1.38
C LYS A 38 -8.20 25.27 1.50
N LYS A 39 -6.94 24.96 1.26
CA LYS A 39 -5.94 25.93 0.84
C LYS A 39 -5.53 25.49 -0.55
N TYR A 40 -5.65 26.41 -1.50
CA TYR A 40 -5.60 26.22 -2.95
C TYR A 40 -4.30 25.59 -3.53
N SER A 41 -3.50 24.93 -2.70
CA SER A 41 -2.23 24.29 -3.02
C SER A 41 -1.86 23.10 -2.10
N GLU A 42 -2.70 22.72 -1.14
CA GLU A 42 -2.42 21.60 -0.22
C GLU A 42 -3.02 20.29 -0.76
N PHE A 43 -2.24 19.22 -0.66
CA PHE A 43 -2.57 17.92 -1.21
C PHE A 43 -3.84 17.38 -0.54
N MET A 44 -4.96 17.37 -1.28
CA MET A 44 -6.18 16.68 -0.85
C MET A 44 -5.97 15.19 -1.09
N GLY A 45 -5.91 14.39 -0.03
CA GLY A 45 -5.63 12.96 -0.16
C GLY A 45 -5.89 12.19 1.11
N ILE A 46 -6.11 10.89 0.95
CA ILE A 46 -6.20 9.98 2.09
C ILE A 46 -4.78 9.48 2.43
N THR A 47 -4.47 9.40 3.72
CA THR A 47 -3.29 8.68 4.19
C THR A 47 -3.74 7.35 4.76
N VAL A 48 -3.13 6.26 4.28
CA VAL A 48 -3.48 4.90 4.68
C VAL A 48 -2.23 4.22 5.21
N PHE A 49 -2.32 3.62 6.39
CA PHE A 49 -1.22 2.88 7.00
C PHE A 49 -1.48 1.38 6.90
N PHE A 50 -0.52 0.65 6.36
CA PHE A 50 -0.61 -0.79 6.12
C PHE A 50 0.52 -1.53 6.84
N LEU A 51 0.27 -2.80 7.19
CA LEU A 51 1.25 -3.74 7.73
C LEU A 51 1.44 -4.88 6.71
N ASP A 52 2.68 -5.20 6.36
CA ASP A 52 2.97 -6.36 5.52
C ASP A 52 3.18 -7.60 6.40
N GLU A 53 2.85 -8.75 5.83
CA GLU A 53 3.15 -10.03 6.47
C GLU A 53 4.65 -10.29 6.31
N LYS A 54 5.44 -9.91 7.32
CA LYS A 54 6.82 -10.38 7.38
C LYS A 54 6.80 -11.88 7.67
N ILE A 55 7.02 -12.68 6.63
CA ILE A 55 7.30 -14.12 6.80
C ILE A 55 8.64 -14.20 7.53
N LEU A 56 8.61 -14.68 8.78
CA LEU A 56 9.82 -14.99 9.57
C LEU A 56 10.56 -16.20 8.98
#